data_AF-A0A494XKS8-F1
#
_entry.id   AF-A0A494XKS8-F1
#
_cell.length_a   1.000
_cell.length_b   1.000
_cell.length_c   1.000
_cell.angle_alpha   90.00
_cell.angle_beta   90.00
_cell.angle_gamma   90.00
#
_symmetry.space_group_name_H-M   'P 1'
#
loop_
_entity.id
_entity.type
_entity.pdbx_description
1 polymer ?
#
loop_
_entity_poly.entity_id
_entity_poly.type
_entity_poly.pdbx_seq_one_letter_code
_entity_poly.pdbx_strand_id
1 'polypeptide(L)'
;MSNTAAVSQQGSFYYVQVNGTSVTSYGDLTSATNTVKRLNALFSDPNRDLDFITPSYSTGYYLVVCPLVRKNVSQLTYLYDTNSADGWRSYPEKLYESTILNDGFNQDQTLLIALPSATTNGWYSALNLANNIRAAVNLNFADALGRTTCQSLVVPTNTGTSTSLISSSAICDFYGVPCQGTQAGTQSSCPEIGYAAQNILNVSTGNGEVFHPAGLTASMTTTNSWSTLYKNKFVKVTNISNSQSIVVKVTDTSPANRGVELGYRAWVEIGKPSGAGTVKIELMS
;
A
#
# COMPACT_ATOMS: atom_id res chain seq x y z
N MET A 1 -17.13 -7.88 15.64
CA MET A 1 -16.36 -7.91 16.89
C MET A 1 -15.38 -6.77 16.86
N SER A 2 -15.24 -5.98 17.93
CA SER A 2 -14.27 -4.88 17.94
C SER A 2 -12.86 -5.45 18.01
N ASN A 3 -11.96 -4.98 17.14
CA ASN A 3 -10.55 -5.29 17.24
C ASN A 3 -9.94 -4.65 18.50
N THR A 4 -8.96 -5.30 19.10
CA THR A 4 -8.18 -4.75 20.22
C THR A 4 -6.71 -5.08 20.08
N ALA A 5 -5.84 -4.17 20.50
CA ALA A 5 -4.40 -4.38 20.61
C ALA A 5 -3.94 -4.29 22.08
N ALA A 6 -2.98 -5.13 22.45
CA ALA A 6 -2.39 -5.17 23.79
C ALA A 6 -0.89 -5.45 23.73
N VAL A 7 -0.18 -5.10 24.81
CA VAL A 7 1.22 -5.51 25.01
C VAL A 7 1.24 -6.71 25.95
N SER A 8 2.00 -7.74 25.60
CA SER A 8 2.35 -8.84 26.51
C SER A 8 3.87 -8.95 26.62
N GLN A 9 4.41 -9.04 27.84
CA GLN A 9 5.84 -9.26 28.05
C GLN A 9 6.14 -10.76 28.11
N GLN A 10 7.16 -11.22 27.37
CA GLN A 10 7.69 -12.57 27.51
C GLN A 10 9.22 -12.50 27.47
N GLY A 11 9.85 -12.85 28.59
CA GLY A 11 11.29 -12.65 28.77
C GLY A 11 11.69 -11.18 28.65
N SER A 12 12.71 -10.90 27.82
CA SER A 12 13.23 -9.56 27.55
C SER A 12 12.51 -8.82 26.41
N PHE A 13 11.42 -9.37 25.88
CA PHE A 13 10.70 -8.81 24.74
C PHE A 13 9.27 -8.43 25.09
N TYR A 14 8.80 -7.35 24.47
CA TYR A 14 7.43 -6.85 24.55
C TYR A 14 6.74 -7.14 23.23
N TYR A 15 5.78 -8.06 23.25
CA TYR A 15 5.02 -8.48 22.08
C TYR A 15 3.77 -7.62 21.96
N VAL A 16 3.55 -7.09 20.76
CA VAL A 16 2.28 -6.48 20.39
C VAL A 16 1.36 -7.57 19.90
N GLN A 17 0.18 -7.65 20.49
CA GLN A 17 -0.87 -8.60 20.14
C GLN A 17 -2.08 -7.85 19.59
N VAL A 18 -2.70 -8.39 18.54
CA VAL A 18 -4.00 -7.95 18.01
C VAL A 18 -4.96 -9.14 18.15
N ASN A 19 -6.09 -8.94 18.83
CA ASN A 19 -7.07 -9.99 19.13
C ASN A 19 -6.42 -11.27 19.71
N GLY A 20 -5.43 -11.08 20.60
CA GLY A 20 -4.67 -12.17 21.23
C GLY A 20 -3.58 -12.82 20.35
N THR A 21 -3.46 -12.44 19.07
CA THR A 21 -2.43 -12.95 18.15
C THR A 21 -1.23 -12.02 18.13
N SER A 22 -0.01 -12.53 18.31
CA SER A 22 1.21 -11.70 18.23
C SER A 22 1.49 -11.26 16.79
N VAL A 23 1.70 -9.96 16.58
CA VAL A 23 1.96 -9.38 15.24
C VAL A 23 3.38 -8.84 15.08
N THR A 24 4.01 -8.41 16.18
CA THR A 24 5.40 -7.95 16.24
C THR A 24 5.93 -7.97 17.68
N SER A 25 7.24 -7.75 17.87
CA SER A 25 7.90 -7.65 19.16
C SER A 25 8.95 -6.54 19.19
N TYR A 26 9.14 -5.94 20.36
CA TYR A 26 10.12 -4.89 20.62
C TYR A 26 11.03 -5.28 21.79
N GLY A 27 12.26 -4.76 21.79
CA GLY A 27 13.17 -4.85 22.93
C GLY A 27 12.85 -3.86 24.05
N ASP A 28 11.95 -2.90 23.80
CA ASP A 28 11.56 -1.86 24.75
C ASP A 28 10.03 -1.68 24.82
N LEU A 29 9.55 -1.35 26.03
CA LEU A 29 8.12 -1.20 26.31
C LEU A 29 7.52 0.03 25.61
N THR A 30 8.29 1.09 25.45
CA THR A 30 7.83 2.36 24.87
C THR A 30 7.38 2.16 23.42
N SER A 31 8.19 1.52 22.60
CA SER A 31 7.87 1.22 21.20
C SER A 31 6.66 0.29 21.06
N ALA A 32 6.57 -0.73 21.91
CA ALA A 32 5.41 -1.63 21.96
C ALA A 32 4.12 -0.87 22.34
N THR A 33 4.19 -0.02 23.36
CA THR A 33 3.05 0.77 23.85
C THR A 33 2.58 1.79 22.81
N ASN A 34 3.50 2.48 22.14
CA ASN A 34 3.17 3.42 21.06
C ASN A 34 2.47 2.71 19.90
N THR A 35 2.95 1.52 19.52
CA THR A 35 2.33 0.70 18.48
C THR A 35 0.90 0.27 18.87
N VAL A 36 0.71 -0.19 20.11
CA VAL A 36 -0.62 -0.54 20.63
C VAL A 36 -1.56 0.67 20.65
N LYS A 37 -1.07 1.85 21.06
CA LYS A 37 -1.86 3.09 21.04
C LYS A 37 -2.35 3.41 19.63
N ARG A 38 -1.48 3.29 18.62
CA ARG A 38 -1.80 3.53 17.20
C ARG A 38 -2.83 2.54 16.67
N LEU A 39 -2.64 1.25 16.95
CA LEU A 39 -3.58 0.20 16.56
C LEU A 39 -4.95 0.39 17.23
N ASN A 40 -5.00 0.68 18.53
CA ASN A 40 -6.28 0.92 19.22
C ASN A 40 -6.95 2.21 18.74
N ALA A 41 -6.19 3.25 18.37
CA ALA A 41 -6.75 4.44 17.74
C ALA A 41 -7.39 4.13 16.39
N LEU A 42 -6.74 3.28 15.57
CA LEU A 42 -7.29 2.77 14.31
C LEU A 42 -8.58 1.96 14.57
N PHE A 43 -8.55 1.03 15.51
CA PHE A 43 -9.68 0.13 15.80
C PHE A 43 -10.88 0.83 16.46
N SER A 44 -10.64 1.98 17.09
CA SER A 44 -11.72 2.81 17.66
C SER A 44 -12.59 3.49 16.60
N ASP A 45 -12.14 3.56 15.34
CA ASP A 45 -12.94 4.05 14.23
C ASP A 45 -13.69 2.88 13.56
N PRO A 46 -15.01 2.72 13.81
CA PRO A 46 -15.80 1.62 13.23
C PRO A 46 -15.98 1.76 11.71
N ASN A 47 -15.64 2.93 11.14
CA ASN A 47 -15.78 3.19 9.71
C ASN A 47 -14.47 2.99 8.96
N ARG A 48 -13.41 2.60 9.66
CA ARG A 48 -12.10 2.37 9.06
C ARG A 48 -12.12 1.11 8.21
N ASP A 49 -11.63 1.22 6.99
CA ASP A 49 -11.45 0.08 6.12
C ASP A 49 -10.10 -0.60 6.40
N LEU A 50 -10.16 -1.72 7.12
CA LEU A 50 -8.96 -2.38 7.65
C LEU A 50 -8.26 -3.22 6.59
N ASP A 51 -8.87 -3.45 5.43
CA ASP A 51 -8.21 -4.10 4.29
C ASP A 51 -7.14 -3.18 3.65
N PHE A 52 -7.07 -1.90 4.01
CA PHE A 52 -6.04 -0.95 3.57
C PHE A 52 -4.75 -0.99 4.39
N ILE A 53 -4.62 -1.91 5.36
CA ILE A 53 -3.36 -2.13 6.06
C ILE A 53 -2.31 -2.65 5.07
N THR A 54 -1.36 -1.81 4.68
CA THR A 54 -0.40 -2.07 3.58
C THR A 54 1.01 -1.63 3.94
N PRO A 55 2.06 -2.30 3.43
CA PRO A 55 3.42 -1.74 3.45
C PRO A 55 3.48 -0.47 2.62
N SER A 56 4.24 0.50 3.09
CA SER A 56 4.44 1.80 2.45
C SER A 56 5.85 2.35 2.78
N TYR A 57 6.14 3.58 2.36
CA TYR A 57 7.42 4.23 2.55
C TYR A 57 7.23 5.72 2.77
N SER A 58 8.03 6.34 3.64
CA SER A 58 8.09 7.79 3.81
C SER A 58 9.41 8.21 4.40
N THR A 59 9.99 9.28 3.88
CA THR A 59 11.05 10.02 4.58
C THR A 59 12.25 9.13 4.95
N GLY A 60 12.57 8.13 4.12
CA GLY A 60 13.68 7.20 4.37
C GLY A 60 13.30 5.91 5.10
N TYR A 61 12.04 5.73 5.50
CA TYR A 61 11.60 4.59 6.31
C TYR A 61 10.57 3.75 5.57
N TYR A 62 10.75 2.42 5.63
CA TYR A 62 9.67 1.48 5.35
C TYR A 62 8.73 1.44 6.55
N LEU A 63 7.44 1.33 6.25
CA LEU A 63 6.40 1.50 7.25
C LEU A 63 5.16 0.67 6.91
N VAL A 64 4.32 0.45 7.91
CA VAL A 64 2.99 -0.13 7.77
C VAL A 64 1.98 0.97 8.08
N VAL A 65 1.06 1.18 7.15
CA VAL A 65 0.02 2.21 7.24
C VAL A 65 -1.35 1.61 7.01
N CYS A 66 -2.36 2.32 7.47
CA CYS A 66 -3.73 2.18 7.01
C CYS A 66 -4.21 3.58 6.63
N PRO A 67 -4.15 3.99 5.35
CA PRO A 67 -4.62 5.30 4.93
C PRO A 67 -6.09 5.49 5.28
N LEU A 68 -6.49 6.75 5.54
CA LEU A 68 -7.90 7.07 5.70
C LEU A 68 -8.57 6.98 4.32
N VAL A 69 -9.48 6.01 4.19
CA VAL A 69 -10.41 5.90 3.06
C VAL A 69 -11.72 6.52 3.50
N ARG A 70 -12.39 7.29 2.62
CA ARG A 70 -13.64 7.95 3.00
C ARG A 70 -14.70 6.95 3.49
N LYS A 71 -15.45 7.41 4.49
CA LYS A 71 -16.29 6.64 5.43
C LYS A 71 -17.26 5.67 4.75
N ASN A 72 -17.27 4.42 5.21
CA ASN A 72 -18.25 3.39 4.86
C ASN A 72 -19.68 3.61 5.43
N VAL A 73 -20.01 4.81 5.97
CA VAL A 73 -21.39 5.11 6.36
C VAL A 73 -22.12 5.69 5.15
N SER A 74 -22.87 4.82 4.44
CA SER A 74 -23.67 5.19 3.27
C SER A 74 -22.86 5.71 2.07
N GLN A 75 -21.53 5.52 2.06
CA GLN A 75 -20.65 5.85 0.94
C GLN A 75 -19.90 4.61 0.47
N LEU A 76 -19.77 4.47 -0.85
CA LEU A 76 -19.11 3.34 -1.47
C LEU A 76 -17.60 3.48 -1.33
N THR A 77 -16.93 2.53 -0.67
CA THR A 77 -15.47 2.44 -0.69
C THR A 77 -15.00 1.57 -1.84
N TYR A 78 -13.90 2.02 -2.46
CA TYR A 78 -13.09 1.39 -3.51
C TYR A 78 -13.76 0.93 -4.80
N LEU A 79 -15.08 0.72 -4.80
CA LEU A 79 -15.80 0.16 -5.92
C LEU A 79 -17.08 0.91 -6.21
N TYR A 80 -17.28 1.08 -7.51
CA TYR A 80 -18.55 0.89 -8.18
C TYR A 80 -19.53 0.05 -7.37
N ASP A 81 -20.63 0.66 -6.96
CA ASP A 81 -21.81 -0.11 -6.65
C ASP A 81 -22.55 -0.35 -7.96
N THR A 82 -22.28 -1.51 -8.54
CA THR A 82 -23.04 -2.00 -9.69
C THR A 82 -24.35 -2.66 -9.26
N ASN A 83 -24.61 -2.80 -7.95
CA ASN A 83 -25.65 -3.65 -7.40
C ASN A 83 -26.65 -2.93 -6.45
N SER A 84 -26.52 -1.63 -6.16
CA SER A 84 -27.58 -0.95 -5.41
C SER A 84 -28.77 -0.65 -6.31
N ALA A 85 -29.93 -1.06 -5.81
CA ALA A 85 -31.23 -0.64 -6.29
C ALA A 85 -31.47 0.90 -6.20
N ASP A 86 -30.54 1.64 -5.58
CA ASP A 86 -30.65 3.07 -5.28
C ASP A 86 -30.06 4.00 -6.36
N GLY A 87 -29.49 3.45 -7.43
CA GLY A 87 -28.86 4.23 -8.49
C GLY A 87 -27.55 4.91 -8.09
N TRP A 88 -26.94 5.60 -9.05
CA TRP A 88 -25.63 6.25 -8.91
C TRP A 88 -25.61 7.27 -7.75
N ARG A 89 -24.74 7.06 -6.77
CA ARG A 89 -24.44 8.05 -5.73
C ARG A 89 -23.12 8.75 -6.06
N SER A 90 -23.17 10.07 -6.24
CA SER A 90 -21.97 10.91 -6.44
C SER A 90 -21.27 11.15 -5.10
N TYR A 91 -19.98 10.84 -5.01
CA TYR A 91 -19.15 11.17 -3.85
C TYR A 91 -18.04 12.14 -4.25
N PRO A 92 -17.51 12.96 -3.32
CA PRO A 92 -16.50 13.95 -3.68
C PRO A 92 -15.19 13.24 -4.11
N GLU A 93 -14.41 13.88 -4.98
CA GLU A 93 -13.30 13.33 -5.79
C GLU A 93 -12.04 12.85 -5.03
N LYS A 94 -12.15 12.51 -3.75
CA LYS A 94 -11.01 12.13 -2.90
C LYS A 94 -11.37 10.87 -2.11
N LEU A 95 -11.11 9.69 -2.69
CA LEU A 95 -11.29 8.41 -2.02
C LEU A 95 -10.29 8.20 -0.88
N TYR A 96 -9.10 8.80 -0.99
CA TYR A 96 -8.01 8.69 -0.02
C TYR A 96 -7.57 10.06 0.49
N GLU A 97 -7.26 10.12 1.78
CA GLU A 97 -6.39 11.19 2.27
C GLU A 97 -4.92 10.77 2.13
N SER A 98 -4.08 11.66 1.56
CA SER A 98 -2.62 11.48 1.51
C SER A 98 -1.98 11.68 2.91
N THR A 99 -2.60 11.08 3.91
CA THR A 99 -2.18 11.08 5.32
C THR A 99 -1.41 9.80 5.55
N ILE A 100 -0.08 9.91 5.58
CA ILE A 100 0.84 8.76 5.67
C ILE A 100 1.62 8.80 6.98
N LEU A 101 1.92 10.01 7.47
CA LEU A 101 2.60 10.22 8.75
C LEU A 101 1.63 10.71 9.83
N ASN A 102 0.80 11.71 9.51
CA ASN A 102 -0.11 12.33 10.46
C ASN A 102 -1.53 12.39 9.88
N ASP A 103 -2.52 12.18 10.75
CA ASP A 103 -3.89 12.63 10.55
C ASP A 103 -4.06 13.96 11.32
N GLY A 104 -4.72 14.95 10.72
CA GLY A 104 -5.00 16.24 11.36
C GLY A 104 -5.90 16.14 12.59
N PHE A 105 -6.61 15.01 12.76
CA PHE A 105 -7.47 14.74 13.92
C PHE A 105 -6.73 14.05 15.07
N ASN A 106 -5.65 13.32 14.80
CA ASN A 106 -4.81 12.65 15.79
C ASN A 106 -3.47 12.26 15.15
N GLN A 107 -2.35 12.66 15.74
CA GLN A 107 -1.04 12.64 15.10
C GLN A 107 -0.52 11.24 14.72
N ASP A 108 -1.23 10.15 15.05
CA ASP A 108 -0.76 8.78 14.80
C ASP A 108 -1.84 7.77 14.31
N GLN A 109 -2.85 8.18 13.53
CA GLN A 109 -3.88 7.22 13.06
C GLN A 109 -3.55 6.46 11.78
N THR A 110 -2.74 7.01 10.87
CA THR A 110 -2.47 6.39 9.56
C THR A 110 -1.15 5.64 9.52
N LEU A 111 -0.13 6.15 10.21
CA LEU A 111 1.10 5.41 10.52
C LEU A 111 0.82 4.42 11.65
N LEU A 112 0.94 3.13 11.37
CA LEU A 112 0.85 2.10 12.41
C LEU A 112 2.24 1.84 12.99
N ILE A 113 3.20 1.52 12.12
CA ILE A 113 4.56 1.15 12.51
C ILE A 113 5.55 1.69 11.49
N ALA A 114 6.61 2.37 11.96
CA ALA A 114 7.79 2.67 11.17
C ALA A 114 8.89 1.65 11.53
N LEU A 115 9.51 1.04 10.53
CA LEU A 115 10.67 0.19 10.75
C LEU A 115 11.91 1.06 10.98
N PRO A 116 12.87 0.61 11.80
CA PRO A 116 14.18 1.26 11.89
C PRO A 116 14.82 1.44 10.51
N SER A 117 15.49 2.57 10.28
CA SER A 117 16.17 2.84 9.00
C SER A 117 17.25 1.81 8.66
N ALA A 118 17.84 1.16 9.67
CA ALA A 118 18.84 0.12 9.52
C ALA A 118 18.26 -1.29 9.25
N THR A 119 16.94 -1.44 9.11
CA THR A 119 16.33 -2.75 8.85
C THR A 119 16.79 -3.31 7.48
N THR A 120 17.56 -4.40 7.52
CA THR A 120 17.91 -5.18 6.33
C THR A 120 16.63 -5.69 5.68
N ASN A 121 16.43 -5.41 4.38
CA ASN A 121 15.21 -5.74 3.62
C ASN A 121 13.92 -5.10 4.17
N GLY A 122 13.95 -3.80 4.51
CA GLY A 122 12.80 -3.08 5.07
C GLY A 122 11.47 -3.25 4.30
N TRP A 123 11.49 -3.37 2.97
CA TRP A 123 10.29 -3.62 2.15
C TRP A 123 9.61 -4.96 2.49
N TYR A 124 10.42 -6.01 2.65
CA TYR A 124 9.96 -7.36 2.96
C TYR A 124 9.47 -7.45 4.41
N SER A 125 10.21 -6.84 5.34
CA SER A 125 9.82 -6.75 6.75
C SER A 125 8.51 -5.99 6.93
N ALA A 126 8.28 -4.90 6.19
CA ALA A 126 7.03 -4.15 6.21
C ALA A 126 5.85 -4.98 5.67
N LEU A 127 6.07 -5.73 4.59
CA LEU A 127 5.05 -6.61 4.01
C LEU A 127 4.64 -7.71 4.98
N ASN A 128 5.60 -8.40 5.60
CA ASN A 128 5.30 -9.44 6.59
C ASN A 128 4.59 -8.87 7.81
N LEU A 129 5.02 -7.71 8.30
CA LEU A 129 4.38 -7.05 9.42
C LEU A 129 2.94 -6.64 9.10
N ALA A 130 2.69 -6.09 7.90
CA ALA A 130 1.34 -5.81 7.43
C ALA A 130 0.50 -7.10 7.40
N ASN A 131 1.03 -8.19 6.84
CA ASN A 131 0.33 -9.49 6.80
C ASN A 131 0.05 -10.08 8.18
N ASN A 132 0.95 -9.94 9.14
CA ASN A 132 0.72 -10.37 10.52
C ASN A 132 -0.47 -9.63 11.14
N ILE A 133 -0.55 -8.31 10.92
CA ILE A 133 -1.69 -7.51 11.39
C ILE A 133 -2.97 -7.91 10.66
N ARG A 134 -2.92 -8.03 9.32
CA ARG A 134 -4.06 -8.44 8.47
C ARG A 134 -4.64 -9.79 8.91
N ALA A 135 -3.78 -10.76 9.22
CA ALA A 135 -4.21 -12.07 9.70
C ALA A 135 -4.87 -12.04 11.09
N ALA A 136 -4.56 -11.03 11.90
CA ALA A 136 -5.06 -10.90 13.27
C ALA A 136 -6.34 -10.05 13.40
N VAL A 137 -6.65 -9.20 12.41
CA VAL A 137 -7.81 -8.31 12.46
C VAL A 137 -9.09 -8.97 11.94
N ASN A 138 -10.22 -8.57 12.52
CA ASN A 138 -11.54 -8.76 11.95
C ASN A 138 -11.89 -7.52 11.13
N LEU A 139 -12.33 -7.67 9.88
CA LEU A 139 -12.73 -6.50 9.10
C LEU A 139 -14.01 -5.87 9.66
N ASN A 140 -14.10 -4.54 9.57
CA ASN A 140 -15.34 -3.81 9.88
C ASN A 140 -16.40 -4.01 8.77
N PHE A 141 -15.96 -4.16 7.52
CA PHE A 141 -16.76 -4.37 6.32
C PHE A 141 -16.10 -5.47 5.47
N ALA A 142 -16.79 -5.99 4.45
CA ALA A 142 -16.09 -6.83 3.49
C ALA A 142 -14.96 -6.04 2.81
N ASP A 143 -13.85 -6.71 2.47
CA ASP A 143 -12.78 -6.09 1.67
C ASP A 143 -13.34 -5.64 0.32
N ALA A 144 -12.55 -4.87 -0.44
CA ALA A 144 -12.98 -4.41 -1.76
C ALA A 144 -13.25 -5.55 -2.77
N LEU A 145 -13.01 -6.82 -2.45
CA LEU A 145 -13.39 -7.97 -3.28
C LEU A 145 -14.57 -8.77 -2.68
N GLY A 146 -15.26 -8.20 -1.69
CA GLY A 146 -16.43 -8.78 -1.04
C GLY A 146 -16.11 -9.86 -0.01
N ARG A 147 -14.85 -9.99 0.42
CA ARG A 147 -14.41 -11.03 1.36
C ARG A 147 -14.59 -10.56 2.79
N THR A 148 -15.08 -11.43 3.66
CA THR A 148 -15.34 -11.11 5.07
C THR A 148 -14.11 -11.21 5.98
N THR A 149 -12.97 -11.64 5.44
CA THR A 149 -11.71 -11.81 6.15
C THR A 149 -10.62 -10.98 5.48
N CYS A 150 -9.77 -10.33 6.27
CA CYS A 150 -8.66 -9.54 5.73
C CYS A 150 -7.61 -10.47 5.09
N GLN A 151 -7.59 -10.53 3.76
CA GLN A 151 -6.67 -11.42 3.03
C GLN A 151 -5.23 -10.95 3.15
N SER A 152 -4.29 -11.87 3.36
CA SER A 152 -2.86 -11.56 3.28
C SER A 152 -2.46 -11.16 1.87
N LEU A 153 -1.53 -10.20 1.78
CA LEU A 153 -0.87 -9.82 0.54
C LEU A 153 0.15 -10.91 0.15
N VAL A 154 0.29 -11.20 -1.14
CA VAL A 154 1.27 -12.16 -1.66
C VAL A 154 2.68 -11.72 -1.28
N VAL A 155 3.47 -12.68 -0.78
CA VAL A 155 4.85 -12.49 -0.36
C VAL A 155 5.80 -13.03 -1.43
N PRO A 156 6.56 -12.17 -2.13
CA PRO A 156 7.59 -12.59 -3.07
C PRO A 156 8.70 -13.42 -2.41
N THR A 157 9.31 -14.32 -3.18
CA THR A 157 10.41 -15.18 -2.69
C THR A 157 11.80 -14.54 -2.84
N ASN A 158 11.94 -13.52 -3.69
CA ASN A 158 13.23 -12.86 -3.99
C ASN A 158 13.52 -11.73 -3.00
N THR A 159 13.82 -12.11 -1.75
CA THR A 159 13.87 -11.22 -0.60
C THR A 159 15.27 -10.70 -0.26
N GLY A 160 16.30 -11.05 -1.04
CA GLY A 160 17.67 -10.63 -0.82
C GLY A 160 17.93 -9.16 -1.19
N THR A 161 19.04 -8.62 -0.72
CA THR A 161 19.47 -7.22 -0.93
C THR A 161 20.22 -7.00 -2.24
N SER A 162 20.76 -8.06 -2.84
CA SER A 162 21.48 -8.00 -4.11
C SER A 162 20.53 -7.75 -5.26
N THR A 163 21.04 -7.17 -6.34
CA THR A 163 20.22 -6.85 -7.50
C THR A 163 20.87 -7.30 -8.81
N SER A 164 20.04 -7.60 -9.80
CA SER A 164 20.45 -7.85 -11.18
C SER A 164 19.69 -6.93 -12.13
N LEU A 165 20.37 -6.43 -13.17
CA LEU A 165 19.77 -5.43 -14.07
C LEU A 165 18.64 -6.06 -14.91
N ILE A 166 17.45 -5.45 -14.87
CA ILE A 166 16.37 -5.74 -15.84
C ILE A 166 16.49 -4.75 -17.00
N SER A 167 16.60 -3.46 -16.69
CA SER A 167 16.82 -2.41 -17.68
C SER A 167 17.57 -1.22 -17.08
N SER A 168 18.54 -0.69 -17.82
CA SER A 168 19.24 0.54 -17.47
C SER A 168 18.41 1.80 -17.76
N SER A 169 17.36 1.68 -18.57
CA SER A 169 16.52 2.79 -19.01
C SER A 169 15.14 2.27 -19.40
N ALA A 170 14.10 2.73 -18.71
CA ALA A 170 12.72 2.34 -18.97
C ALA A 170 11.78 3.54 -18.82
N ILE A 171 10.60 3.41 -19.43
CA ILE A 171 9.49 4.31 -19.14
C ILE A 171 9.03 4.07 -17.70
N CYS A 172 8.77 5.16 -16.98
CA CYS A 172 8.08 5.10 -15.70
C CYS A 172 6.83 5.97 -15.78
N ASP A 173 5.70 5.38 -15.41
CA ASP A 173 4.47 6.11 -15.12
C ASP A 173 3.96 5.69 -13.72
N PHE A 174 2.72 6.05 -13.39
CA PHE A 174 2.11 5.70 -12.12
C PHE A 174 0.61 5.43 -12.30
N TYR A 175 0.03 4.77 -11.31
CA TYR A 175 -1.40 4.48 -11.26
C TYR A 175 -1.93 4.58 -9.83
N GLY A 176 -3.26 4.74 -9.71
CA GLY A 176 -3.91 4.71 -8.41
C GLY A 176 -3.67 5.95 -7.55
N VAL A 177 -3.97 7.14 -8.05
CA VAL A 177 -3.83 8.40 -7.31
C VAL A 177 -4.85 8.56 -6.18
N PRO A 178 -4.60 9.40 -5.14
CA PRO A 178 -5.51 9.60 -4.01
C PRO A 178 -6.88 10.19 -4.39
N CYS A 179 -6.91 10.95 -5.47
CA CYS A 179 -8.02 11.66 -6.09
C CYS A 179 -8.82 10.78 -7.07
N GLN A 180 -8.93 9.47 -6.80
CA GLN A 180 -9.82 8.60 -7.57
C GLN A 180 -11.25 9.16 -7.52
N GLY A 181 -11.90 9.26 -8.68
CA GLY A 181 -13.32 9.55 -8.77
C GLY A 181 -14.16 8.28 -8.82
N THR A 182 -15.43 8.45 -9.15
CA THR A 182 -16.46 7.42 -9.00
C THR A 182 -16.77 6.64 -10.27
N GLN A 183 -16.13 6.96 -11.42
CA GLN A 183 -16.42 6.32 -12.71
C GLN A 183 -15.20 5.64 -13.35
N ALA A 184 -15.33 4.37 -13.77
CA ALA A 184 -14.19 3.53 -14.11
C ALA A 184 -13.60 3.98 -15.43
N GLY A 185 -12.27 4.15 -15.47
CA GLY A 185 -11.59 4.52 -16.70
C GLY A 185 -11.86 5.95 -17.17
N THR A 186 -12.71 6.72 -16.47
CA THR A 186 -12.84 8.16 -16.71
C THR A 186 -11.75 8.93 -15.98
N GLN A 187 -11.72 10.24 -16.19
CA GLN A 187 -10.76 11.12 -15.55
C GLN A 187 -11.40 11.88 -14.40
N SER A 188 -10.63 12.07 -13.32
CA SER A 188 -11.00 12.92 -12.18
C SER A 188 -9.97 14.02 -11.97
N SER A 189 -10.44 15.16 -11.47
CA SER A 189 -9.55 16.28 -11.14
C SER A 189 -8.63 15.90 -10.00
N CYS A 190 -7.32 16.13 -10.19
CA CYS A 190 -6.33 15.80 -9.20
C CYS A 190 -5.33 16.94 -8.99
N PRO A 191 -5.62 17.87 -8.06
CA PRO A 191 -4.74 19.01 -7.79
C PRO A 191 -3.31 18.60 -7.42
N GLU A 192 -3.14 17.43 -6.79
CA GLU A 192 -1.85 16.94 -6.29
C GLU A 192 -0.84 16.55 -7.40
N ILE A 193 -1.34 16.23 -8.59
CA ILE A 193 -0.51 15.93 -9.78
C ILE A 193 -0.61 17.01 -10.86
N GLY A 194 -1.56 17.95 -10.74
CA GLY A 194 -1.70 19.10 -11.64
C GLY A 194 -2.41 18.81 -12.97
N TYR A 195 -3.00 17.62 -13.13
CA TYR A 195 -3.78 17.23 -14.31
C TYR A 195 -4.83 16.17 -13.96
N ALA A 196 -5.74 15.88 -14.89
CA ALA A 196 -6.78 14.90 -14.69
C ALA A 196 -6.21 13.47 -14.74
N ALA A 197 -6.46 12.68 -13.71
CA ALA A 197 -5.97 11.31 -13.60
C ALA A 197 -7.05 10.32 -14.02
N GLN A 198 -6.67 9.23 -14.70
CA GLN A 198 -7.60 8.14 -14.96
C GLN A 198 -7.93 7.41 -13.64
N ASN A 199 -9.23 7.16 -13.43
CA ASN A 199 -9.73 6.33 -12.36
C ASN A 199 -9.42 4.86 -12.63
N ILE A 200 -9.04 4.13 -11.58
CA ILE A 200 -8.77 2.69 -11.68
C ILE A 200 -9.99 1.96 -12.24
N LEU A 201 -9.73 1.08 -13.22
CA LEU A 201 -10.76 0.29 -13.89
C LEU A 201 -11.27 -0.86 -13.00
N ASN A 202 -10.40 -1.36 -12.12
CA ASN A 202 -10.68 -2.47 -11.23
C ASN A 202 -9.84 -2.30 -9.95
N VAL A 203 -10.35 -2.84 -8.84
CA VAL A 203 -9.66 -2.87 -7.55
C VAL A 203 -8.76 -4.09 -7.39
N SER A 204 -9.01 -5.16 -8.15
CA SER A 204 -8.12 -6.31 -8.17
C SER A 204 -6.93 -6.02 -9.07
N THR A 205 -5.73 -6.23 -8.55
CA THR A 205 -4.52 -6.36 -9.37
C THR A 205 -4.52 -7.71 -10.10
N GLY A 206 -3.68 -7.85 -11.12
CA GLY A 206 -3.51 -9.10 -11.84
C GLY A 206 -3.09 -10.30 -10.99
N ASN A 207 -2.55 -10.11 -9.77
CA ASN A 207 -2.23 -11.19 -8.83
C ASN A 207 -3.35 -11.50 -7.81
N GLY A 208 -4.53 -10.87 -7.94
CA GLY A 208 -5.72 -11.15 -7.12
C GLY A 208 -5.79 -10.40 -5.78
N GLU A 209 -4.81 -9.51 -5.52
CA GLU A 209 -4.83 -8.62 -4.37
C GLU A 209 -5.76 -7.42 -4.61
N VAL A 210 -6.27 -6.86 -3.53
CA VAL A 210 -6.82 -5.51 -3.57
C VAL A 210 -5.63 -4.56 -3.78
N PHE A 211 -5.70 -3.74 -4.83
CA PHE A 211 -4.72 -2.70 -5.07
C PHE A 211 -4.77 -1.69 -3.92
N HIS A 212 -3.66 -1.06 -3.54
CA HIS A 212 -3.67 0.04 -2.57
C HIS A 212 -2.72 1.15 -3.05
N PRO A 213 -3.18 2.39 -3.27
CA PRO A 213 -2.35 3.54 -3.67
C PRO A 213 -1.13 3.81 -2.79
N ALA A 214 -1.31 3.61 -1.47
CA ALA A 214 -0.26 3.78 -0.49
C ALA A 214 0.72 2.59 -0.47
N GLY A 215 0.35 1.48 -1.10
CA GLY A 215 1.11 0.24 -1.18
C GLY A 215 2.36 0.36 -2.05
N LEU A 216 3.44 -0.32 -1.64
CA LEU A 216 4.66 -0.44 -2.46
C LEU A 216 4.47 -1.49 -3.56
N THR A 217 3.64 -1.16 -4.53
CA THR A 217 3.29 -2.04 -5.66
C THR A 217 3.64 -1.39 -7.00
N ALA A 218 3.75 -2.21 -8.03
CA ALA A 218 3.98 -1.79 -9.39
C ALA A 218 3.30 -2.73 -10.40
N SER A 219 3.06 -2.22 -11.60
CA SER A 219 2.75 -3.02 -12.77
C SER A 219 3.93 -2.98 -13.74
N MET A 220 4.13 -4.04 -14.51
CA MET A 220 5.17 -4.07 -15.54
C MET A 220 4.58 -4.37 -16.92
N THR A 221 5.24 -3.85 -17.94
CA THR A 221 4.81 -3.95 -19.34
C THR A 221 4.72 -5.41 -19.80
N THR A 222 3.82 -5.68 -20.76
CA THR A 222 3.82 -6.96 -21.47
C THR A 222 4.99 -7.12 -22.45
N THR A 223 5.68 -6.04 -22.81
CA THR A 223 6.90 -6.09 -23.63
C THR A 223 7.95 -6.99 -22.98
N ASN A 224 8.60 -7.83 -23.79
CA ASN A 224 9.62 -8.80 -23.33
C ASN A 224 9.13 -9.71 -22.20
N SER A 225 7.82 -9.94 -22.10
CA SER A 225 7.20 -10.79 -21.08
C SER A 225 7.43 -10.32 -19.63
N TRP A 226 7.80 -9.05 -19.40
CA TRP A 226 8.13 -8.54 -18.07
C TRP A 226 6.99 -8.73 -17.06
N SER A 227 5.76 -8.45 -17.47
CA SER A 227 4.56 -8.62 -16.64
C SER A 227 4.34 -10.04 -16.14
N THR A 228 4.84 -11.05 -16.87
CA THR A 228 4.74 -12.47 -16.48
C THR A 228 5.98 -12.91 -15.73
N LEU A 229 7.17 -12.55 -16.22
CA LEU A 229 8.45 -12.99 -15.66
C LEU A 229 8.73 -12.41 -14.27
N TYR A 230 8.25 -11.19 -14.02
CA TYR A 230 8.50 -10.47 -12.77
C TYR A 230 7.26 -10.34 -11.88
N LYS A 231 6.12 -10.93 -12.26
CA LYS A 231 4.94 -10.98 -11.40
C LYS A 231 5.25 -11.62 -10.06
N ASN A 232 4.74 -11.04 -8.98
CA ASN A 232 5.01 -11.46 -7.60
C ASN A 232 6.51 -11.47 -7.24
N LYS A 233 7.30 -10.59 -7.87
CA LYS A 233 8.71 -10.36 -7.50
C LYS A 233 8.90 -8.95 -6.97
N PHE A 234 9.90 -8.79 -6.10
CA PHE A 234 10.41 -7.46 -5.76
C PHE A 234 11.35 -6.95 -6.84
N VAL A 235 11.15 -5.70 -7.24
CA VAL A 235 12.05 -4.96 -8.13
C VAL A 235 12.43 -3.65 -7.46
N LYS A 236 13.69 -3.26 -7.64
CA LYS A 236 14.18 -1.93 -7.28
C LYS A 236 14.03 -1.02 -8.49
N VAL A 237 13.33 0.10 -8.29
CA VAL A 237 13.17 1.14 -9.30
C VAL A 237 13.93 2.37 -8.83
N THR A 238 14.85 2.84 -9.66
CA THR A 238 15.70 4.00 -9.37
C THR A 238 15.39 5.11 -10.37
N ASN A 239 15.00 6.28 -9.89
CA ASN A 239 14.88 7.47 -10.71
C ASN A 239 16.29 7.95 -11.11
N ILE A 240 16.56 7.98 -12.41
CA ILE A 240 17.89 8.26 -12.95
C ILE A 240 18.30 9.72 -12.66
N SER A 241 17.35 10.65 -12.63
CA SER A 241 17.65 12.08 -12.51
C SER A 241 18.11 12.51 -11.10
N ASN A 242 17.69 11.78 -10.06
CA ASN A 242 17.97 12.13 -8.67
C ASN A 242 18.58 10.97 -7.86
N SER A 243 18.80 9.81 -8.47
CA SER A 243 19.32 8.59 -7.85
C SER A 243 18.49 8.03 -6.68
N GLN A 244 17.28 8.55 -6.43
CA GLN A 244 16.39 8.00 -5.43
C GLN A 244 15.83 6.66 -5.92
N SER A 245 15.67 5.72 -5.01
CA SER A 245 15.21 4.37 -5.34
C SER A 245 14.22 3.83 -4.33
N ILE A 246 13.36 2.94 -4.79
CA ILE A 246 12.36 2.26 -3.99
C ILE A 246 12.26 0.79 -4.42
N VAL A 247 12.02 -0.11 -3.47
CA VAL A 247 11.71 -1.50 -3.77
C VAL A 247 10.19 -1.68 -3.72
N VAL A 248 9.64 -2.25 -4.79
CA VAL A 248 8.20 -2.46 -4.99
C VAL A 248 7.92 -3.90 -5.40
N LYS A 249 6.74 -4.40 -5.06
CA LYS A 249 6.23 -5.69 -5.51
C LYS A 249 5.48 -5.53 -6.83
N VAL A 250 5.82 -6.32 -7.84
CA VAL A 250 5.07 -6.34 -9.11
C VAL A 250 3.80 -7.17 -8.92
N THR A 251 2.65 -6.51 -8.93
CA THR A 251 1.33 -7.13 -8.69
C THR A 251 0.48 -7.20 -9.95
N ASP A 252 0.78 -6.38 -10.95
CA ASP A 252 -0.10 -6.20 -12.11
C ASP A 252 0.64 -6.03 -13.45
N THR A 253 -0.13 -5.88 -14.52
CA THR A 253 0.32 -5.74 -15.90
C THR A 253 0.01 -4.35 -16.42
N SER A 254 1.01 -3.66 -16.98
CA SER A 254 0.80 -2.46 -17.79
C SER A 254 0.82 -2.79 -19.29
N PRO A 255 0.22 -1.92 -20.12
CA PRO A 255 0.25 -2.09 -21.57
C PRO A 255 1.67 -2.22 -22.15
N ALA A 256 1.74 -2.73 -23.38
CA ALA A 256 3.01 -2.83 -24.09
C ALA A 256 3.71 -1.46 -24.17
N ASN A 257 5.04 -1.49 -24.04
CA ASN A 257 5.95 -0.35 -24.12
C ASN A 257 5.77 0.68 -23.00
N ARG A 258 5.23 0.30 -21.84
CA ARG A 258 5.07 1.19 -20.68
C ARG A 258 6.16 1.06 -19.62
N GLY A 259 7.09 0.12 -19.78
CA GLY A 259 8.15 -0.14 -18.81
C GLY A 259 7.60 -0.60 -17.47
N VAL A 260 7.51 0.32 -16.51
CA VAL A 260 6.93 0.11 -15.17
C VAL A 260 5.95 1.23 -14.84
N GLU A 261 4.81 0.89 -14.24
CA GLU A 261 3.95 1.89 -13.61
C GLU A 261 3.97 1.65 -12.11
N LEU A 262 4.29 2.68 -11.34
CA LEU A 262 4.39 2.58 -9.88
C LEU A 262 3.05 2.91 -9.21
N GLY A 263 2.75 2.24 -8.11
CA GLY A 263 1.70 2.72 -7.20
C GLY A 263 2.04 4.14 -6.73
N TYR A 264 1.01 4.98 -6.55
CA TYR A 264 1.16 6.42 -6.28
C TYR A 264 2.25 6.73 -5.25
N ARG A 265 2.28 6.01 -4.14
CA ARG A 265 3.26 6.29 -3.09
C ARG A 265 4.71 6.03 -3.49
N ALA A 266 4.96 4.90 -4.15
CA ALA A 266 6.31 4.59 -4.62
C ALA A 266 6.80 5.62 -5.65
N TRP A 267 5.91 6.10 -6.52
CA TRP A 267 6.21 7.15 -7.49
C TRP A 267 6.59 8.49 -6.84
N VAL A 268 5.80 8.94 -5.85
CA VAL A 268 6.09 10.18 -5.11
C VAL A 268 7.46 10.11 -4.42
N GLU A 269 7.76 8.99 -3.76
CA GLU A 269 8.94 8.85 -2.91
C GLU A 269 10.27 8.80 -3.66
N ILE A 270 10.25 8.49 -4.96
CA ILE A 270 11.45 8.57 -5.81
C ILE A 270 11.49 9.85 -6.67
N GLY A 271 10.63 10.84 -6.37
CA GLY A 271 10.64 12.14 -7.03
C GLY A 271 9.90 12.19 -8.35
N LYS A 272 8.81 11.44 -8.47
CA LYS A 272 7.81 11.57 -9.55
C LYS A 272 8.38 11.45 -10.99
N PRO A 273 9.21 10.44 -11.32
CA PRO A 273 9.70 10.25 -12.68
C PRO A 273 8.53 10.05 -13.66
N SER A 274 8.61 10.60 -14.86
CA SER A 274 7.56 10.46 -15.88
C SER A 274 8.13 10.40 -17.29
N GLY A 275 7.68 9.41 -18.06
CA GLY A 275 8.01 9.26 -19.47
C GLY A 275 9.24 8.39 -19.72
N ALA A 276 9.80 8.49 -20.93
CA ALA A 276 10.81 7.55 -21.42
C ALA A 276 12.20 7.77 -20.80
N GLY A 277 12.84 6.65 -20.46
CA GLY A 277 14.22 6.63 -19.98
C GLY A 277 14.44 7.32 -18.64
N THR A 278 13.41 7.39 -17.80
CA THR A 278 13.48 8.08 -16.51
C THR A 278 13.90 7.18 -15.36
N VAL A 279 13.81 5.85 -15.51
CA VAL A 279 14.15 4.91 -14.45
C VAL A 279 15.06 3.77 -14.90
N LYS A 280 15.88 3.31 -13.96
CA LYS A 280 16.57 2.01 -13.99
C LYS A 280 15.75 1.01 -13.18
N ILE A 281 15.63 -0.22 -13.68
CA ILE A 281 14.90 -1.30 -13.02
C ILE A 281 15.85 -2.47 -12.78
N GLU A 282 15.87 -2.95 -11.54
CA GLU A 282 16.72 -4.07 -11.10
C GLU A 282 15.85 -5.11 -10.36
N LEU A 283 16.10 -6.40 -10.62
CA LEU A 283 15.46 -7.50 -9.91
C LEU A 283 16.17 -7.74 -8.58
N MET A 284 15.43 -7.78 -7.47
CA MET A 284 16.00 -8.23 -6.19
C MET A 284 16.28 -9.74 -6.24
N SER A 285 17.34 -10.21 -5.58
CA SER A 285 17.72 -11.64 -5.54
C SER A 285 16.79 -12.48 -4.68
#